data_AF-A0A8R7JZT5-F1
#
_entry.id   AF-A0A8R7JZT5-F1
#
_cell.length_a   1.000
_cell.length_b   1.000
_cell.length_c   1.000
_cell.angle_alpha   90.00
_cell.angle_beta   90.00
_cell.angle_gamma   90.00
#
_symmetry.space_group_name_H-M   'P 1'
#
loop_
_entity.id
_entity.type
_entity.pdbx_description
1 polymer ?
#
loop_
_entity_poly.entity_id
_entity_poly.type
_entity_poly.pdbx_seq_one_letter_code
_entity_poly.pdbx_strand_id
1 'polypeptide(L)'
;MESSFWQVNDDYIKSLNMLSKKLRFAQVDPLLNASKALKDIKQELERLRKKALSKVSAYVIGIFSSMRKPGTNIQILQQNLLQKYRYLVLFLKEHGIETYNDVCAAYVDKMNKVLSEDFRVYLESLESLKLDIGVSTDVIGYDANVLDLIPRGREQLRNHHFMFSLGERSNILKEIDQPGLVPCISEANSLKYPYEVIFRSLQKLLMDTASSEYIFIKAFFREESMFYQVFEGPFAVIDENMKLTLANSHDAICLMLMICITKKHQEYELCFLW
;
A
#
# COMPACT_ATOMS: atom_id res chain seq x y z
N MET A 1 -19.43 -28.27 -6.32
CA MET A 1 -18.82 -28.79 -5.09
C MET A 1 -18.78 -27.66 -4.09
N GLU A 2 -19.69 -27.73 -3.12
CA GLU A 2 -20.07 -26.66 -2.20
C GLU A 2 -18.92 -26.31 -1.25
N SER A 3 -18.34 -25.13 -1.47
CA SER A 3 -17.50 -24.49 -0.46
C SER A 3 -18.40 -24.02 0.67
N SER A 4 -18.62 -24.88 1.67
CA SER A 4 -19.17 -24.50 2.97
C SER A 4 -18.22 -23.50 3.63
N PHE A 5 -18.28 -22.24 3.19
CA PHE A 5 -17.67 -21.11 3.87
C PHE A 5 -18.28 -21.05 5.26
N TRP A 6 -17.56 -21.56 6.24
CA TRP A 6 -17.96 -21.53 7.64
C TRP A 6 -18.27 -20.08 8.03
N GLN A 7 -19.55 -19.74 8.20
CA GLN A 7 -19.94 -18.40 8.64
C GLN A 7 -19.47 -18.22 10.07
N VAL A 8 -18.43 -17.41 10.27
CA VAL A 8 -18.13 -16.82 11.57
C VAL A 8 -19.21 -15.77 11.84
N ASN A 9 -20.36 -16.23 12.34
CA ASN A 9 -21.47 -15.39 12.78
C ASN A 9 -21.22 -14.85 14.19
N ASP A 10 -22.02 -13.86 14.59
CA ASP A 10 -21.96 -13.26 15.94
C ASP A 10 -22.07 -14.30 17.05
N ASP A 11 -22.81 -15.38 16.84
CA ASP A 11 -22.91 -16.48 17.81
C ASP A 11 -21.61 -17.29 17.94
N TYR A 12 -20.82 -17.38 16.88
CA TYR A 12 -19.48 -17.95 16.94
C TYR A 12 -18.54 -17.03 17.72
N ILE A 13 -18.64 -15.71 17.53
CA ILE A 13 -17.88 -14.71 18.31
C ILE A 13 -18.24 -14.79 19.80
N LYS A 14 -19.53 -14.96 20.15
CA LYS A 14 -19.96 -15.20 21.54
C LYS A 14 -19.39 -16.50 22.10
N SER A 15 -19.38 -17.57 21.30
CA SER A 15 -18.82 -18.86 21.68
C SER A 15 -17.30 -18.78 21.92
N LEU A 16 -16.57 -18.02 21.11
CA LEU A 16 -15.14 -17.72 21.31
C LEU A 16 -14.89 -16.91 22.58
N ASN A 17 -15.75 -15.93 22.90
CA ASN A 17 -15.69 -15.20 24.17
C ASN A 17 -15.85 -16.13 25.37
N MET A 18 -16.81 -17.04 25.31
CA MET A 18 -17.01 -18.05 26.36
C MET A 18 -15.79 -18.96 26.50
N LEU A 19 -15.21 -19.40 25.38
CA LEU A 19 -13.98 -20.20 25.37
C LEU A 19 -12.80 -19.43 25.97
N SER A 20 -12.60 -18.17 25.61
CA SER A 20 -11.55 -17.29 26.16
C SER A 20 -11.65 -17.19 27.70
N LYS A 21 -12.86 -16.96 28.23
CA LYS A 21 -13.11 -16.93 29.68
C LYS A 21 -12.75 -18.25 30.36
N LYS A 22 -13.16 -19.38 29.76
CA LYS A 22 -12.86 -20.73 30.28
C LYS A 22 -11.37 -21.05 30.24
N LEU A 23 -10.65 -20.63 29.19
CA LEU A 23 -9.20 -20.79 29.07
C LEU A 23 -8.45 -19.98 30.13
N ARG A 24 -8.85 -18.72 30.36
CA ARG A 24 -8.27 -17.89 31.44
C ARG A 24 -8.51 -18.50 32.82
N PHE A 25 -9.72 -18.96 33.09
CA PHE A 25 -10.05 -19.61 34.37
C PHE A 25 -9.21 -20.87 34.61
N ALA A 26 -9.02 -21.70 33.58
CA ALA A 26 -8.19 -22.90 33.66
C ALA A 26 -6.68 -22.64 33.88
N GLN A 27 -6.19 -21.42 33.64
CA GLN A 27 -4.80 -21.02 33.91
C GLN A 27 -4.58 -20.48 35.32
N VAL A 28 -5.60 -19.88 35.94
CA VAL A 28 -5.46 -19.14 37.22
C VAL A 28 -5.61 -20.02 38.45
N ASP A 29 -6.34 -21.14 38.38
CA ASP A 29 -6.60 -21.97 39.56
C ASP A 29 -5.55 -23.11 39.71
N PRO A 30 -4.60 -23.04 40.65
CA PRO A 30 -3.65 -24.14 40.89
C PRO A 30 -4.32 -25.39 41.48
N LEU A 31 -5.50 -25.26 42.10
CA LEU A 31 -6.33 -26.36 42.61
C LEU A 31 -6.90 -27.25 41.49
N LEU A 32 -6.96 -26.75 40.25
CA LEU A 32 -7.43 -27.52 39.09
C LEU A 32 -6.49 -28.68 38.71
N ASN A 33 -5.22 -28.66 39.13
CA ASN A 33 -4.24 -29.68 38.78
C ASN A 33 -4.29 -30.94 39.65
N ALA A 34 -5.15 -30.98 40.69
CA ALA A 34 -5.18 -32.05 41.69
C ALA A 34 -6.03 -33.29 41.29
N SER A 35 -6.94 -33.17 40.32
CA SER A 35 -7.88 -34.25 39.95
C SER A 35 -7.68 -34.76 38.52
N LYS A 36 -7.79 -36.09 38.31
CA LYS A 36 -7.69 -36.74 36.99
C LYS A 36 -8.74 -36.25 36.00
N ALA A 37 -9.99 -36.09 36.43
CA ALA A 37 -11.07 -35.59 35.56
C ALA A 37 -10.81 -34.15 35.06
N LEU A 38 -10.07 -33.35 35.83
CA LEU A 38 -9.71 -32.00 35.43
C LEU A 38 -8.54 -31.95 34.44
N LYS A 39 -7.65 -32.95 34.45
CA LYS A 39 -6.64 -33.12 33.38
C LYS A 39 -7.30 -33.41 32.03
N ASP A 40 -8.33 -34.25 32.01
CA ASP A 40 -9.08 -34.57 30.78
C ASP A 40 -9.81 -33.31 30.24
N ILE A 41 -10.44 -32.52 31.12
CA ILE A 41 -11.07 -31.24 30.75
C ILE A 41 -10.04 -30.24 30.18
N LYS A 42 -8.85 -30.14 30.80
CA LYS A 42 -7.78 -29.26 30.30
C LYS A 42 -7.29 -29.69 28.92
N GLN A 43 -7.13 -30.98 28.69
CA GLN A 43 -6.75 -31.52 27.38
C GLN A 43 -7.81 -31.24 26.31
N GLU A 44 -9.09 -31.41 26.62
CA GLU A 44 -10.17 -31.09 25.69
C GLU A 44 -10.31 -29.58 25.43
N LEU A 45 -10.08 -28.73 26.43
CA LEU A 45 -10.01 -27.28 26.24
C LEU A 45 -8.87 -26.86 25.32
N GLU A 46 -7.69 -27.46 25.45
CA GLU A 46 -6.56 -27.20 24.55
C GLU A 46 -6.82 -27.71 23.13
N ARG A 47 -7.48 -28.87 22.97
CA ARG A 47 -7.95 -29.35 21.65
C ARG A 47 -8.94 -28.36 21.03
N LEU A 48 -9.90 -27.87 21.81
CA LEU A 48 -10.89 -26.91 21.35
C LEU A 48 -10.25 -25.57 20.98
N ARG A 49 -9.28 -25.10 21.78
CA ARG A 49 -8.45 -23.92 21.49
C ARG A 49 -7.75 -24.05 20.15
N LYS A 50 -7.00 -25.13 19.91
CA LYS A 50 -6.30 -25.35 18.63
C LYS A 50 -7.27 -25.36 17.44
N LYS A 51 -8.42 -26.03 17.58
CA LYS A 51 -9.45 -26.07 16.53
C LYS A 51 -10.07 -24.70 16.28
N ALA A 52 -10.31 -23.91 17.34
CA ALA A 52 -10.81 -22.55 17.23
C ALA A 52 -9.80 -21.62 16.54
N LEU A 53 -8.53 -21.66 16.96
CA LEU A 53 -7.45 -20.87 16.35
C LEU A 53 -7.32 -21.17 14.85
N SER A 54 -7.25 -22.45 14.48
CA SER A 54 -7.16 -22.88 13.07
C SER A 54 -8.37 -22.43 12.25
N LYS A 55 -9.58 -22.51 12.81
CA LYS A 55 -10.80 -22.07 12.11
C LYS A 55 -10.83 -20.54 11.92
N VAL A 56 -10.46 -19.79 12.96
CA VAL A 56 -10.44 -18.32 12.91
C VAL A 56 -9.37 -17.83 11.94
N SER A 57 -8.15 -18.38 11.99
CA SER A 57 -7.08 -17.98 11.09
C SER A 57 -7.40 -18.29 9.63
N ALA A 58 -7.90 -19.49 9.33
CA ALA A 58 -8.33 -19.85 7.98
C ALA A 58 -9.41 -18.91 7.44
N TYR A 59 -10.36 -18.50 8.29
CA TYR A 59 -11.41 -17.55 7.91
C TYR A 59 -10.84 -16.17 7.58
N VAL A 60 -10.00 -15.61 8.46
CA VAL A 60 -9.38 -14.28 8.26
C VAL A 60 -8.47 -14.27 7.03
N ILE A 61 -7.65 -15.30 6.84
CA ILE A 61 -6.79 -15.45 5.65
C ILE A 61 -7.63 -15.58 4.37
N GLY A 62 -8.78 -16.26 4.44
CA GLY A 62 -9.74 -16.33 3.34
C GLY A 62 -10.30 -14.96 2.95
N ILE A 63 -10.50 -14.06 3.92
CA ILE A 63 -10.89 -12.68 3.64
C ILE A 63 -9.77 -11.93 2.93
N PHE A 64 -8.53 -12.00 3.42
CA PHE A 64 -7.39 -11.34 2.76
C PHE A 64 -7.20 -11.82 1.32
N SER A 65 -7.42 -13.10 1.07
CA SER A 65 -7.34 -13.69 -0.26
C SER A 65 -8.28 -13.02 -1.28
N SER A 66 -9.42 -12.49 -0.82
CA SER A 66 -10.42 -11.82 -1.65
C SER A 66 -10.02 -10.40 -2.08
N MET A 67 -9.00 -9.78 -1.48
CA MET A 67 -8.54 -8.43 -1.84
C MET A 67 -8.03 -8.30 -3.28
N ARG A 68 -7.60 -9.42 -3.90
CA ARG A 68 -7.11 -9.44 -5.30
C ARG A 68 -8.24 -9.56 -6.33
N LYS A 69 -9.50 -9.71 -5.91
CA LYS A 69 -10.60 -9.90 -6.86
C LYS A 69 -10.97 -8.57 -7.51
N PRO A 70 -11.02 -8.49 -8.86
CA PRO A 70 -11.44 -7.28 -9.54
C PRO A 70 -12.85 -6.87 -9.08
N GLY A 71 -13.04 -5.58 -8.79
CA GLY A 71 -14.27 -5.03 -8.22
C GLY A 71 -14.33 -5.00 -6.68
N THR A 72 -13.29 -5.47 -5.98
CA THR A 72 -13.22 -5.37 -4.51
C THR A 72 -12.71 -3.99 -4.10
N ASN A 73 -13.54 -3.21 -3.41
CA ASN A 73 -13.08 -2.01 -2.76
C ASN A 73 -12.34 -2.38 -1.46
N ILE A 74 -11.01 -2.35 -1.51
CA ILE A 74 -10.13 -2.74 -0.39
C ILE A 74 -10.42 -1.89 0.86
N GLN A 75 -10.68 -0.59 0.70
CA GLN A 75 -10.99 0.31 1.82
C GLN A 75 -12.30 -0.09 2.51
N ILE A 76 -13.35 -0.40 1.74
CA ILE A 76 -14.62 -0.90 2.31
C ILE A 76 -14.40 -2.25 3.00
N LEU A 77 -13.58 -3.14 2.42
CA LEU A 77 -13.27 -4.43 3.04
C LEU A 77 -12.51 -4.26 4.37
N GLN A 78 -11.52 -3.37 4.42
CA GLN A 78 -10.75 -3.02 5.61
C GLN A 78 -11.63 -2.41 6.71
N GLN A 79 -12.57 -1.54 6.35
CA GLN A 79 -13.56 -1.01 7.31
C GLN A 79 -14.44 -2.12 7.89
N ASN A 80 -14.93 -3.04 7.04
CA ASN A 80 -15.69 -4.20 7.49
C ASN A 80 -14.87 -5.11 8.42
N LEU A 81 -13.57 -5.30 8.12
CA LEU A 81 -12.64 -6.06 8.95
C LEU A 81 -12.51 -5.45 10.35
N LEU A 82 -12.28 -4.14 10.41
CA LEU A 82 -12.18 -3.39 11.67
C LEU A 82 -13.45 -3.49 12.52
N GLN A 83 -14.62 -3.37 11.90
CA GLN A 83 -15.89 -3.37 12.63
C GLN A 83 -16.27 -4.77 13.13
N LYS A 84 -16.16 -5.80 12.28
CA LYS A 84 -16.73 -7.13 12.58
C LYS A 84 -15.73 -8.11 13.18
N TYR A 85 -14.45 -8.02 12.82
CA TYR A 85 -13.49 -9.09 13.08
C TYR A 85 -12.32 -8.69 13.99
N ARG A 86 -12.31 -7.46 14.52
CA ARG A 86 -11.31 -7.01 15.49
C ARG A 86 -11.17 -7.94 16.70
N TYR A 87 -12.29 -8.48 17.20
CA TYR A 87 -12.25 -9.43 18.33
C TYR A 87 -11.56 -10.75 17.95
N LEU A 88 -11.69 -11.22 16.71
CA LEU A 88 -11.08 -12.46 16.26
C LEU A 88 -9.55 -12.38 16.32
N VAL A 89 -8.98 -11.26 15.89
CA VAL A 89 -7.53 -11.02 15.91
C VAL A 89 -7.01 -10.87 17.33
N LEU A 90 -7.75 -10.19 18.21
CA LEU A 90 -7.40 -10.13 19.64
C LEU A 90 -7.40 -11.53 20.28
N PHE A 91 -8.40 -12.36 19.96
CA PHE A 91 -8.45 -13.74 20.44
C PHE A 91 -7.24 -14.57 19.96
N LEU A 92 -6.84 -14.43 18.69
CA LEU A 92 -5.64 -15.06 18.17
C LEU A 92 -4.39 -14.59 18.92
N LYS A 93 -4.24 -13.28 19.16
CA LYS A 93 -3.09 -12.71 19.86
C LYS A 93 -2.97 -13.21 21.31
N GLU A 94 -4.09 -13.32 22.02
CA GLU A 94 -4.12 -13.78 23.42
C GLU A 94 -3.90 -15.30 23.56
N HIS A 95 -4.50 -16.10 22.68
CA HIS A 95 -4.54 -17.55 22.82
C HIS A 95 -3.65 -18.29 21.82
N GLY A 96 -2.94 -17.64 20.92
CA GLY A 96 -2.17 -18.34 19.89
C GLY A 96 -1.26 -17.42 19.09
N ILE A 97 -0.18 -16.95 19.71
CA ILE A 97 0.74 -15.99 19.10
C ILE A 97 1.34 -16.50 17.78
N GLU A 98 1.65 -17.79 17.67
CA GLU A 98 2.16 -18.40 16.43
C GLU A 98 1.13 -18.27 15.29
N THR A 99 -0.11 -18.66 15.54
CA THR A 99 -1.19 -18.54 14.55
C THR A 99 -1.52 -17.08 14.22
N TYR A 100 -1.39 -16.18 15.19
CA TYR A 100 -1.51 -14.74 14.95
C TYR A 100 -0.41 -14.23 14.01
N ASN A 101 0.84 -14.64 14.24
CA ASN A 101 1.97 -14.28 13.38
C ASN A 101 1.78 -14.80 11.94
N ASP A 102 1.24 -16.02 11.78
CA ASP A 102 0.89 -16.55 10.46
C ASP A 102 -0.16 -15.69 9.74
N VAL A 103 -1.18 -15.21 10.47
CA VAL A 103 -2.21 -14.31 9.93
C VAL A 103 -1.61 -12.95 9.57
N CYS A 104 -0.70 -12.41 10.38
CA CYS A 104 0.04 -11.19 10.08
C CYS A 104 0.90 -11.35 8.83
N ALA A 105 1.68 -12.42 8.73
CA ALA A 105 2.52 -12.72 7.57
C ALA A 105 1.68 -12.88 6.29
N ALA A 106 0.54 -13.57 6.38
CA ALA A 106 -0.39 -13.72 5.26
C ALA A 106 -0.98 -12.37 4.80
N TYR A 107 -1.27 -11.46 5.74
CA TYR A 107 -1.70 -10.11 5.39
C TYR A 107 -0.61 -9.33 4.68
N VAL A 108 0.61 -9.32 5.25
CA VAL A 108 1.78 -8.64 4.70
C VAL A 108 2.05 -9.10 3.27
N ASP A 109 2.18 -10.41 3.05
CA ASP A 109 2.45 -10.98 1.74
C ASP A 109 1.34 -10.65 0.73
N LYS A 110 0.09 -10.62 1.19
CA LYS A 110 -1.05 -10.30 0.33
C LYS A 110 -1.08 -8.83 -0.07
N MET A 111 -0.97 -7.92 0.89
CA MET A 111 -1.05 -6.48 0.62
C MET A 111 0.17 -5.97 -0.11
N ASN A 112 1.37 -6.49 0.20
CA ASN A 112 2.58 -6.18 -0.56
C ASN A 112 2.38 -6.48 -2.05
N LYS A 113 1.84 -7.66 -2.41
CA LYS A 113 1.56 -8.04 -3.80
C LYS A 113 0.49 -7.17 -4.46
N VAL A 114 -0.60 -6.87 -3.74
CA VAL A 114 -1.70 -6.06 -4.28
C VAL A 114 -1.22 -4.63 -4.55
N LEU A 115 -0.60 -3.99 -3.57
CA LEU A 115 -0.11 -2.63 -3.71
C LEU A 115 1.00 -2.53 -4.76
N SER A 116 1.92 -3.51 -4.82
CA SER A 116 2.97 -3.51 -5.86
C SER A 116 2.40 -3.55 -7.26
N GLU A 117 1.37 -4.37 -7.48
CA GLU A 117 0.66 -4.44 -8.77
C GLU A 117 -0.06 -3.12 -9.08
N ASP A 118 -0.77 -2.56 -8.10
CA ASP A 118 -1.51 -1.30 -8.27
C ASP A 118 -0.56 -0.15 -8.64
N PHE A 119 0.57 -0.03 -7.95
CA PHE A 119 1.59 0.98 -8.28
C PHE A 119 2.25 0.74 -9.63
N ARG A 120 2.51 -0.52 -10.00
CA ARG A 120 3.08 -0.84 -11.32
C ARG A 120 2.13 -0.42 -12.44
N VAL A 121 0.87 -0.83 -12.37
CA VAL A 121 -0.16 -0.46 -13.36
C VAL A 121 -0.32 1.07 -13.41
N TYR A 122 -0.34 1.73 -12.25
CA TYR A 122 -0.46 3.18 -12.20
C TYR A 122 0.72 3.90 -12.85
N LEU A 123 1.95 3.43 -12.60
CA LEU A 123 3.16 3.96 -13.21
C LEU A 123 3.17 3.77 -14.73
N GLU A 124 2.82 2.58 -15.23
CA GLU A 124 2.72 2.30 -16.66
C GLU A 124 1.74 3.26 -17.35
N SER A 125 0.57 3.48 -16.75
CA SER A 125 -0.42 4.44 -17.26
C SER A 125 0.05 5.89 -17.15
N LEU A 126 0.79 6.27 -16.10
CA LEU A 126 1.35 7.61 -15.97
C LEU A 126 2.46 7.88 -17.00
N GLU A 127 3.27 6.88 -17.32
CA GLU A 127 4.33 6.98 -18.32
C GLU A 127 3.74 7.23 -19.72
N SER A 128 2.57 6.64 -20.01
CA SER A 128 1.80 6.90 -21.24
C SER A 128 1.39 8.38 -21.38
N LEU A 129 1.28 9.12 -20.28
CA LEU A 129 0.88 10.54 -20.23
C LEU A 129 2.05 11.51 -20.25
N LYS A 130 3.28 11.02 -20.23
CA LYS A 130 4.49 11.86 -20.20
C LYS A 130 4.60 12.72 -21.47
N LEU A 131 4.88 14.00 -21.26
CA LEU A 131 5.33 14.93 -22.29
C LEU A 131 6.86 14.86 -22.40
N ASP A 132 7.38 14.66 -23.61
CA ASP A 132 8.82 14.67 -23.87
C ASP A 132 9.34 16.12 -23.86
N ILE A 133 10.11 16.46 -22.84
CA ILE A 133 10.76 17.77 -22.65
C ILE A 133 12.28 17.55 -22.60
N GLY A 134 12.98 18.04 -23.62
CA GLY A 134 14.45 17.99 -23.75
C GLY A 134 15.00 16.65 -24.28
N VAL A 135 15.90 16.73 -25.25
CA VAL A 135 16.68 15.60 -25.78
C VAL A 135 18.15 15.78 -25.39
N SER A 136 18.96 14.71 -25.35
CA SER A 136 20.40 14.78 -25.06
C SER A 136 21.18 15.75 -25.97
N THR A 137 20.67 16.02 -27.19
CA THR A 137 21.19 17.02 -28.14
C THR A 137 20.96 18.47 -27.70
N ASP A 138 20.07 18.71 -26.74
CA ASP A 138 19.66 20.04 -26.29
C ASP A 138 20.44 20.51 -25.03
N VAL A 139 21.33 19.66 -24.49
CA VAL A 139 22.17 19.98 -23.34
C VAL A 139 23.40 20.76 -23.79
N ILE A 140 23.65 21.92 -23.17
CA ILE A 140 24.86 22.74 -23.43
C ILE A 140 26.09 21.94 -22.97
N GLY A 141 26.82 21.34 -23.92
CA GLY A 141 27.95 20.44 -23.66
C GLY A 141 27.94 19.15 -24.49
N TYR A 142 26.95 18.93 -25.35
CA TYR A 142 26.97 17.84 -26.33
C TYR A 142 27.97 18.15 -27.46
N ASP A 143 29.02 17.32 -27.60
CA ASP A 143 29.93 17.33 -28.76
C ASP A 143 29.16 16.84 -30.00
N ALA A 144 28.43 17.75 -30.63
CA ALA A 144 27.68 17.46 -31.85
C ALA A 144 28.67 17.23 -33.01
N ASN A 145 28.64 16.03 -33.60
CA ASN A 145 29.22 15.84 -34.93
C ASN A 145 28.49 16.75 -35.92
N VAL A 146 29.24 17.40 -36.83
CA VAL A 146 28.75 18.43 -37.78
C VAL A 146 27.53 17.99 -38.62
N LEU A 147 27.25 16.68 -38.72
CA LEU A 147 26.10 16.12 -39.42
C LEU A 147 24.76 16.26 -38.66
N ASP A 148 24.78 16.47 -37.34
CA ASP A 148 23.58 16.58 -36.49
C ASP A 148 22.97 18.00 -36.48
N LEU A 149 23.65 18.97 -37.11
CA LEU A 149 23.21 20.37 -37.23
C LEU A 149 22.25 20.62 -38.40
N ILE A 150 21.83 19.58 -39.13
CA ILE A 150 20.87 19.72 -40.24
C ILE A 150 19.44 19.54 -39.70
N PRO A 151 18.59 20.58 -39.69
CA PRO A 151 17.24 20.48 -39.16
C PRO A 151 16.38 19.66 -40.14
N ARG A 152 16.30 18.35 -39.93
CA ARG A 152 15.31 17.49 -40.61
C ARG A 152 13.91 17.76 -40.05
N GLY A 153 13.24 18.77 -40.61
CA GLY A 153 11.78 18.89 -40.77
C GLY A 153 10.86 18.19 -39.76
N ARG A 154 11.11 18.33 -38.45
CA ARG A 154 10.16 17.96 -37.39
C ARG A 154 9.86 19.22 -36.57
N GLU A 155 9.11 20.13 -37.18
CA GLU A 155 8.38 21.17 -36.44
C GLU A 155 7.23 20.50 -35.66
N GLN A 156 7.57 19.87 -34.54
CA GLN A 156 6.64 19.70 -33.43
C GLN A 156 7.12 20.62 -32.33
N LEU A 157 6.70 21.89 -32.38
CA LEU A 157 6.75 22.91 -31.32
C LEU A 157 7.72 22.58 -30.17
N ARG A 158 9.02 22.52 -30.48
CA ARG A 158 10.07 22.35 -29.46
C ARG A 158 10.25 23.71 -28.80
N ASN A 159 9.43 24.00 -27.80
CA ASN A 159 9.60 25.19 -26.98
C ASN A 159 10.85 25.01 -26.11
N HIS A 160 12.02 25.23 -26.69
CA HIS A 160 13.31 25.27 -25.99
C HIS A 160 13.25 26.25 -24.80
N HIS A 161 12.45 27.33 -24.94
CA HIS A 161 12.11 28.22 -23.84
C HIS A 161 11.38 27.50 -22.68
N PHE A 162 10.44 26.59 -22.95
CA PHE A 162 9.68 25.88 -21.90
C PHE A 162 10.55 24.89 -21.12
N MET A 163 11.61 24.34 -21.74
CA MET A 163 12.58 23.46 -21.08
C MET A 163 13.39 24.20 -20.00
N PHE A 164 13.82 25.44 -20.26
CA PHE A 164 14.63 26.24 -19.33
C PHE A 164 13.85 27.33 -18.58
N SER A 165 12.53 27.41 -18.76
CA SER A 165 11.68 28.36 -18.05
C SER A 165 10.92 27.70 -16.93
N LEU A 166 10.99 28.30 -15.75
CA LEU A 166 10.19 27.87 -14.61
C LEU A 166 8.70 28.18 -14.81
N GLY A 167 8.37 29.38 -15.31
CA GLY A 167 7.02 29.79 -15.75
C GLY A 167 5.84 29.21 -14.95
N GLU A 168 4.83 28.73 -15.68
CA GLU A 168 3.64 28.08 -15.12
C GLU A 168 3.94 26.74 -14.42
N ARG A 169 5.10 26.11 -14.69
CA ARG A 169 5.49 24.85 -14.04
C ARG A 169 5.64 25.00 -12.53
N SER A 170 5.98 26.22 -12.06
CA SER A 170 6.04 26.53 -10.62
C SER A 170 4.70 26.40 -9.90
N ASN A 171 3.57 26.47 -10.60
CA ASN A 171 2.25 26.36 -10.00
C ASN A 171 2.01 24.96 -9.38
N ILE A 172 2.76 23.93 -9.79
CA ILE A 172 2.68 22.60 -9.18
C ILE A 172 2.94 22.64 -7.66
N LEU A 173 3.74 23.59 -7.19
CA LEU A 173 4.04 23.78 -5.77
C LEU A 173 2.86 24.38 -4.98
N LYS A 174 1.88 24.98 -5.66
CA LYS A 174 0.61 25.44 -5.06
C LYS A 174 -0.45 24.33 -5.10
N GLU A 175 -0.26 23.32 -5.94
CA GLU A 175 -1.19 22.21 -6.16
C GLU A 175 -0.76 20.93 -5.44
N ILE A 176 0.13 21.03 -4.46
CA ILE A 176 0.71 19.92 -3.70
C ILE A 176 -0.36 19.02 -3.03
N ASP A 177 -1.51 19.58 -2.66
CA ASP A 177 -2.57 18.85 -1.95
C ASP A 177 -3.72 18.34 -2.86
N GLN A 178 -3.70 18.67 -4.16
CA GLN A 178 -4.75 18.29 -5.10
C GLN A 178 -4.89 16.76 -5.24
N PRO A 179 -6.00 16.21 -5.76
CA PRO A 179 -6.04 14.77 -6.07
C PRO A 179 -4.97 14.39 -7.09
N GLY A 180 -4.51 13.14 -7.07
CA GLY A 180 -3.64 12.61 -8.12
C GLY A 180 -4.36 12.58 -9.47
N LEU A 181 -3.58 12.52 -10.55
CA LEU A 181 -4.06 12.26 -11.90
C LEU A 181 -4.82 10.94 -11.96
N VAL A 182 -5.94 10.97 -12.68
CA VAL A 182 -6.72 9.79 -13.06
C VAL A 182 -6.34 9.42 -14.50
N PRO A 183 -5.56 8.35 -14.74
CA PRO A 183 -4.96 8.11 -16.05
C PRO A 183 -6.00 7.90 -17.15
N CYS A 184 -7.05 7.11 -16.88
CA CYS A 184 -8.15 6.87 -17.82
C CYS A 184 -8.81 8.17 -18.35
N ILE A 185 -9.00 9.17 -17.47
CA ILE A 185 -9.58 10.47 -17.88
C ILE A 185 -8.60 11.26 -18.75
N SER A 186 -7.31 11.22 -18.42
CA SER A 186 -6.28 11.95 -19.16
C SER A 186 -6.03 11.33 -20.53
N GLU A 187 -6.03 9.99 -20.61
CA GLU A 187 -5.91 9.22 -21.86
C GLU A 187 -7.10 9.50 -22.79
N ALA A 188 -8.34 9.49 -22.26
CA ALA A 188 -9.54 9.79 -23.04
C ALA A 188 -9.51 11.21 -23.65
N ASN A 189 -8.90 12.16 -22.95
CA ASN A 189 -8.76 13.55 -23.41
C ASN A 189 -7.43 13.82 -24.14
N SER A 190 -6.60 12.81 -24.39
CA SER A 190 -5.27 12.93 -25.02
C SER A 190 -4.36 13.99 -24.36
N LEU A 191 -4.46 14.12 -23.04
CA LEU A 191 -3.66 15.07 -22.26
C LEU A 191 -2.25 14.53 -22.03
N LYS A 192 -1.25 15.41 -22.11
CA LYS A 192 0.15 15.11 -21.82
C LYS A 192 0.66 16.07 -20.75
N TYR A 193 1.49 15.56 -19.83
CA TYR A 193 1.96 16.34 -18.68
C TYR A 193 3.49 16.34 -18.57
N PRO A 194 4.09 17.46 -18.12
CA PRO A 194 5.46 17.47 -17.64
C PRO A 194 5.67 16.45 -16.52
N TYR A 195 6.87 15.90 -16.41
CA TYR A 195 7.14 14.80 -15.49
C TYR A 195 6.98 15.19 -14.01
N GLU A 196 7.21 16.44 -13.62
CA GLU A 196 6.97 16.88 -12.24
C GLU A 196 5.50 16.76 -11.81
N VAL A 197 4.55 16.88 -12.74
CA VAL A 197 3.12 16.68 -12.46
C VAL A 197 2.84 15.20 -12.23
N ILE A 198 3.43 14.34 -13.06
CA ILE A 198 3.39 12.88 -12.93
C ILE A 198 3.98 12.45 -11.58
N PHE A 199 5.17 12.97 -11.24
CA PHE A 199 5.85 12.71 -9.98
C PHE A 199 5.00 13.11 -8.78
N ARG A 200 4.44 14.33 -8.80
CA ARG A 200 3.55 14.84 -7.76
C ARG A 200 2.32 13.94 -7.58
N SER A 201 1.75 13.47 -8.69
CA SER A 201 0.62 12.54 -8.68
C SER A 201 0.96 11.20 -8.02
N LEU A 202 2.12 10.64 -8.37
CA LEU A 202 2.62 9.41 -7.75
C LEU A 202 2.85 9.57 -6.24
N GLN A 203 3.50 10.66 -5.83
CA GLN A 203 3.72 10.98 -4.42
C GLN A 203 2.40 11.10 -3.66
N LYS A 204 1.40 11.78 -4.23
CA LYS A 204 0.08 11.91 -3.62
C LYS A 204 -0.62 10.57 -3.41
N LEU A 205 -0.66 9.73 -4.45
CA LEU A 205 -1.24 8.39 -4.34
C LEU A 205 -0.50 7.55 -3.30
N LEU A 206 0.83 7.63 -3.26
CA LEU A 206 1.66 6.92 -2.28
C LEU A 206 1.32 7.32 -0.85
N MET A 207 1.31 8.62 -0.53
CA MET A 207 1.00 9.11 0.81
C MET A 207 -0.42 8.75 1.25
N ASP A 208 -1.42 8.91 0.37
CA ASP A 208 -2.82 8.57 0.69
C ASP A 208 -2.97 7.07 0.98
N THR A 209 -2.34 6.24 0.16
CA THR A 209 -2.33 4.78 0.31
C THR A 209 -1.61 4.39 1.61
N ALA A 210 -0.40 4.90 1.83
CA ALA A 210 0.41 4.64 3.02
C ALA A 210 -0.30 5.07 4.31
N SER A 211 -0.90 6.26 4.32
CA SER A 211 -1.63 6.77 5.49
C SER A 211 -2.82 5.88 5.83
N SER A 212 -3.64 5.53 4.83
CA SER A 212 -4.81 4.68 5.05
C SER A 212 -4.42 3.28 5.56
N GLU A 213 -3.35 2.71 5.01
CA GLU A 213 -2.85 1.39 5.36
C GLU A 213 -2.21 1.37 6.76
N TYR A 214 -1.43 2.39 7.09
CA TYR A 214 -0.84 2.54 8.43
C TYR A 214 -1.93 2.65 9.50
N ILE A 215 -2.97 3.46 9.27
CA ILE A 215 -4.12 3.60 10.18
C ILE A 215 -4.81 2.24 10.36
N PHE A 216 -5.02 1.50 9.26
CA PHE A 216 -5.63 0.16 9.32
C PHE A 216 -4.77 -0.83 10.12
N ILE A 217 -3.46 -0.93 9.83
CA ILE A 217 -2.54 -1.84 10.51
C ILE A 217 -2.49 -1.55 12.01
N LYS A 218 -2.35 -0.26 12.37
CA LYS A 218 -2.35 0.18 13.77
C LYS A 218 -3.66 -0.16 14.48
N ALA A 219 -4.79 0.04 13.81
CA ALA A 219 -6.10 -0.23 14.39
C ALA A 219 -6.45 -1.72 14.49
N PHE A 220 -6.07 -2.54 13.50
CA PHE A 220 -6.46 -3.94 13.40
C PHE A 220 -5.44 -4.89 14.04
N PHE A 221 -4.15 -4.72 13.76
CA PHE A 221 -3.08 -5.60 14.25
C PHE A 221 -2.37 -5.05 15.49
N ARG A 222 -2.26 -3.72 15.62
CA ARG A 222 -1.45 -3.05 16.67
C ARG A 222 0.05 -3.38 16.59
N GLU A 223 0.55 -3.68 15.40
CA GLU A 223 1.96 -4.00 15.13
C GLU A 223 2.45 -3.06 14.01
N GLU A 224 3.08 -1.94 14.39
CA GLU A 224 3.50 -0.90 13.45
C GLU A 224 4.59 -1.40 12.49
N SER A 225 5.38 -2.41 12.88
CA SER A 225 6.42 -3.02 12.05
C SER A 225 5.89 -3.71 10.78
N MET A 226 4.61 -4.11 10.76
CA MET A 226 3.99 -4.72 9.58
C MET A 226 3.93 -3.74 8.40
N PHE A 227 3.81 -2.45 8.68
CA PHE A 227 3.72 -1.40 7.65
C PHE A 227 4.92 -1.44 6.70
N TYR A 228 6.13 -1.50 7.25
CA TYR A 228 7.36 -1.51 6.44
C TYR A 228 7.45 -2.74 5.53
N GLN A 229 6.98 -3.90 6.00
CA GLN A 229 6.98 -5.13 5.20
C GLN A 229 5.92 -5.10 4.09
N VAL A 230 4.75 -4.49 4.37
CA VAL A 230 3.71 -4.27 3.35
C VAL A 230 4.23 -3.37 2.23
N PHE A 231 4.96 -2.31 2.56
CA PHE A 231 5.44 -1.31 1.60
C PHE A 231 6.78 -1.62 0.93
N GLU A 232 7.48 -2.70 1.33
CA GLU A 232 8.73 -3.11 0.70
C GLU A 232 8.61 -3.29 -0.82
N GLY A 233 7.56 -3.99 -1.28
CA GLY A 233 7.30 -4.23 -2.70
C GLY A 233 6.91 -2.96 -3.47
N PRO A 234 5.90 -2.19 -3.02
CA PRO A 234 5.55 -0.89 -3.61
C PRO A 234 6.74 0.06 -3.74
N PHE A 235 7.57 0.18 -2.70
CA PHE A 235 8.75 1.02 -2.75
C PHE A 235 9.79 0.51 -3.75
N ALA A 236 10.00 -0.80 -3.87
CA ALA A 236 10.90 -1.35 -4.88
C ALA A 236 10.46 -0.99 -6.31
N VAL A 237 9.16 -1.12 -6.62
CA VAL A 237 8.59 -0.76 -7.93
C VAL A 237 8.81 0.73 -8.23
N ILE A 238 8.51 1.60 -7.26
CA ILE A 238 8.70 3.05 -7.41
C ILE A 238 10.18 3.40 -7.59
N ASP A 239 11.07 2.77 -6.80
CA ASP A 239 12.51 3.05 -6.83
C ASP A 239 13.15 2.62 -8.16
N GLU A 240 12.73 1.47 -8.72
CA GLU A 240 13.12 1.05 -10.08
C GLU A 240 12.70 2.06 -11.15
N ASN A 241 11.43 2.51 -11.11
CA ASN A 241 10.93 3.52 -12.04
C ASN A 241 11.65 4.87 -11.91
N MET A 242 11.95 5.30 -10.67
CA MET A 242 12.71 6.52 -10.42
C MET A 242 14.13 6.43 -10.95
N LYS A 243 14.82 5.30 -10.75
CA LYS A 243 16.17 5.09 -11.32
C LYS A 243 16.18 5.22 -12.84
N LEU A 244 15.23 4.58 -13.52
CA LEU A 244 15.09 4.67 -14.97
C LEU A 244 14.78 6.09 -15.44
N THR A 245 13.88 6.80 -14.74
CA THR A 245 13.53 8.17 -15.12
C THR A 245 14.70 9.13 -14.91
N LEU A 246 15.36 9.08 -13.74
CA LEU A 246 16.44 9.99 -13.38
C LEU A 246 17.66 9.79 -14.27
N ALA A 247 17.99 8.54 -14.65
CA ALA A 247 19.09 8.25 -15.57
C ALA A 247 18.88 8.85 -16.98
N ASN A 248 17.62 9.05 -17.38
CA ASN A 248 17.25 9.56 -18.71
C ASN A 248 16.76 11.02 -18.68
N SER A 249 16.81 11.70 -17.52
CA SER A 249 16.30 13.06 -17.37
C SER A 249 17.34 14.10 -17.73
N HIS A 250 17.00 14.98 -18.67
CA HIS A 250 17.84 16.10 -19.11
C HIS A 250 17.22 17.47 -18.73
N ASP A 251 16.10 17.46 -18.02
CA ASP A 251 15.37 18.66 -17.60
C ASP A 251 15.73 19.02 -16.14
N ALA A 252 16.65 19.97 -15.98
CA ALA A 252 17.09 20.44 -14.67
C ALA A 252 15.97 21.10 -13.84
N ILE A 253 14.99 21.73 -14.50
CA ILE A 253 13.84 22.36 -13.83
C ILE A 253 12.91 21.30 -13.28
N CYS A 254 12.65 20.24 -14.05
CA CYS A 254 11.90 19.08 -13.58
C CYS A 254 12.53 18.50 -12.32
N LEU A 255 13.85 18.24 -12.34
CA LEU A 255 14.57 17.68 -11.18
C LEU A 255 14.49 18.61 -9.96
N MET A 256 14.67 19.92 -10.16
CA MET A 256 14.52 20.90 -9.09
C MET A 256 13.09 20.90 -8.51
N LEU A 257 12.07 20.87 -9.37
CA LEU A 257 10.67 20.83 -8.94
C LEU A 257 10.34 19.54 -8.19
N MET A 258 10.86 18.38 -8.62
CA MET A 258 10.72 17.12 -7.88
C MET A 258 11.29 17.25 -6.45
N ILE A 259 12.49 17.81 -6.30
CA ILE A 259 13.09 18.06 -4.97
C ILE A 259 12.21 18.99 -4.14
N CYS A 260 11.69 20.07 -4.73
CA CYS A 260 10.79 21.01 -4.04
C CYS A 260 9.47 20.35 -3.62
N ILE A 261 8.89 19.49 -4.47
CA ILE A 261 7.68 18.72 -4.17
C ILE A 261 7.94 17.79 -2.96
N THR A 262 9.05 17.05 -2.97
CA THR A 262 9.42 16.17 -1.85
C THR A 262 9.61 16.94 -0.55
N LYS A 263 10.31 18.09 -0.59
CA LYS A 263 10.49 18.94 0.59
C LYS A 263 9.15 19.47 1.13
N LYS A 264 8.25 19.88 0.23
CA LYS A 264 6.92 20.35 0.62
C LYS A 264 6.14 19.23 1.32
N HIS A 265 6.10 18.03 0.76
CA HIS A 265 5.43 16.91 1.41
C HIS A 265 5.98 16.59 2.81
N GLN A 266 7.31 16.68 3.01
CA GLN A 266 7.92 16.52 4.35
C GLN A 266 7.42 17.55 5.38
N GLU A 267 7.26 18.82 4.97
CA GLU A 267 6.71 19.87 5.84
C GLU A 267 5.26 19.58 6.24
N TYR A 268 4.44 19.05 5.33
CA TYR A 268 3.05 18.69 5.61
C TYR A 268 2.93 17.43 6.50
N GLU A 269 3.75 16.40 6.28
CA GLU A 269 3.69 15.16 7.08
C GLU A 269 4.18 15.33 8.52
N LEU A 270 5.13 16.25 8.76
CA LEU A 270 5.52 16.64 10.13
C LEU A 270 4.33 17.19 10.96
N CYS A 271 3.30 17.73 10.31
CA CYS A 271 2.08 18.19 10.97
C CYS A 271 1.03 17.09 11.21
N PHE A 272 1.14 15.92 10.56
CA PHE A 272 0.19 14.80 10.72
C PHE A 272 0.71 13.68 11.64
N LEU A 273 2.02 13.66 11.95
CA LEU A 273 2.68 12.66 12.79
C LEU A 273 2.95 13.12 14.25
N TRP A 274 2.42 14.28 14.65
CA TRP A 274 2.37 14.78 16.04
C TRP A 274 0.94 15.18 16.42
#